data_AF-A0A511XLL1-F1
#
_entry.id   AF-A0A511XLL1-F1
#
_cell.length_a   1.000
_cell.length_b   1.000
_cell.length_c   1.000
_cell.angle_alpha   90.00
_cell.angle_beta   90.00
_cell.angle_gamma   90.00
#
_symmetry.space_group_name_H-M   'P 1'
#
loop_
_entity.id
_entity.type
_entity.pdbx_description
1 polymer ?
#
loop_
_entity_poly.entity_id
_entity_poly.type
_entity_poly.pdbx_seq_one_letter_code
_entity_poly.pdbx_strand_id
1 'polypeptide(L)'
;MIIQSFAPRRAASALALVVLLMSSTAGMAQDASQQQPAAVQPTAEEMAQMRKDVQTAASYRLPPDFIPRMTSTLQALRASGLQPPPPAGHLSLDATIERINGVQGLDPFLKAHGFTARDFVLGLTCFGMTVALTQNPQAQSSPQAPKLNPANVALVNSSPEGVQALMQEMNTTPQK
;
A
#
# COMPACT_ATOMS: atom_id res chain seq x y z
N MET A 1 -21.21 25.42 -41.36
CA MET A 1 -20.02 24.55 -41.54
C MET A 1 -19.12 24.83 -40.33
N ILE A 2 -19.21 24.05 -39.24
CA ILE A 2 -18.43 22.81 -38.93
C ILE A 2 -16.96 23.21 -38.61
N ILE A 3 -16.30 23.02 -37.44
CA ILE A 3 -16.46 22.18 -36.22
C ILE A 3 -15.74 22.86 -35.03
N GLN A 4 -16.22 22.52 -33.84
CA GLN A 4 -15.57 22.55 -32.53
C GLN A 4 -14.07 22.20 -32.48
N SER A 5 -13.36 22.74 -31.48
CA SER A 5 -12.25 22.03 -30.84
C SER A 5 -12.36 22.14 -29.33
N PHE A 6 -13.02 21.13 -28.77
CA PHE A 6 -12.94 20.74 -27.38
C PHE A 6 -11.52 20.24 -27.11
N ALA A 7 -10.76 20.95 -26.28
CA ALA A 7 -9.58 20.35 -25.65
C ALA A 7 -10.05 19.50 -24.46
N PRO A 8 -9.76 18.20 -24.41
CA PRO A 8 -10.05 17.40 -23.24
C PRO A 8 -9.12 17.80 -22.09
N ARG A 9 -9.74 18.23 -20.99
CA ARG A 9 -9.13 18.30 -19.65
C ARG A 9 -8.42 16.97 -19.39
N ARG A 10 -7.09 17.00 -19.29
CA ARG A 10 -6.33 15.84 -18.83
C ARG A 10 -6.68 15.60 -17.37
N ALA A 11 -7.37 14.49 -17.14
CA ALA A 11 -7.73 14.01 -15.82
C ALA A 11 -6.44 13.76 -15.01
N ALA A 12 -6.24 14.55 -13.98
CA ALA A 12 -5.35 14.21 -12.89
C ALA A 12 -6.03 13.08 -12.10
N SER A 13 -5.49 11.87 -12.16
CA SER A 13 -5.91 10.77 -11.29
C SER A 13 -4.87 10.62 -10.19
N ALA A 14 -5.18 11.27 -9.08
CA ALA A 14 -4.58 11.01 -7.77
C ALA A 14 -4.95 9.60 -7.30
N LEU A 15 -4.10 8.98 -6.47
CA LEU A 15 -4.62 8.01 -5.52
C LEU A 15 -4.21 8.39 -4.10
N ALA A 16 -5.24 8.79 -3.37
CA ALA A 16 -5.28 8.92 -1.94
C ALA A 16 -5.11 7.54 -1.30
N LEU A 17 -4.22 7.46 -0.32
CA LEU A 17 -4.17 6.37 0.63
C LEU A 17 -5.21 6.66 1.74
N VAL A 18 -6.29 5.88 1.73
CA VAL A 18 -7.30 5.62 2.77
C VAL A 18 -7.28 6.56 3.99
N VAL A 19 -8.22 7.51 4.04
CA VAL A 19 -8.67 8.14 5.29
C VAL A 19 -9.98 7.49 5.72
N LEU A 20 -10.00 7.08 7.00
CA LEU A 20 -11.09 6.47 7.73
C LEU A 20 -12.39 7.29 7.62
N LEU A 21 -13.51 6.60 7.40
CA LEU A 21 -14.87 7.09 7.52
C LEU A 21 -15.13 7.65 8.93
N MET A 22 -15.55 8.92 9.04
CA MET A 22 -16.37 9.41 10.15
C MET A 22 -17.49 10.27 9.56
N SER A 23 -18.69 9.69 9.59
CA SER A 23 -19.94 10.30 9.15
C SER A 23 -20.35 11.42 10.11
N SER A 24 -20.76 12.56 9.56
CA SER A 24 -21.65 13.51 10.25
C SER A 24 -22.62 14.07 9.21
N THR A 25 -23.87 13.64 9.31
CA THR A 25 -24.99 14.05 8.46
C THR A 25 -25.66 15.30 9.01
N ALA A 26 -25.91 16.31 8.16
CA ALA A 26 -27.14 17.10 8.18
C ALA A 26 -27.16 18.13 7.03
N GLY A 27 -28.22 18.09 6.21
CA GLY A 27 -28.52 19.13 5.22
C GLY A 27 -29.33 18.59 4.04
N MET A 28 -30.61 18.92 4.00
CA MET A 28 -31.64 18.26 3.18
C MET A 28 -31.64 18.65 1.69
N ALA A 29 -32.26 17.74 0.93
CA ALA A 29 -32.96 17.94 -0.35
C ALA A 29 -32.11 18.21 -1.61
N GLN A 30 -32.07 17.22 -2.52
CA GLN A 30 -32.60 17.39 -3.87
C GLN A 30 -32.62 16.06 -4.64
N ASP A 31 -33.71 15.94 -5.40
CA ASP A 31 -34.09 14.89 -6.33
C ASP A 31 -32.98 14.56 -7.35
N ALA A 32 -32.57 13.30 -7.39
CA ALA A 32 -32.06 12.60 -8.57
C ALA A 32 -31.85 11.13 -8.20
N SER A 33 -32.45 10.24 -8.97
CA SER A 33 -32.17 8.80 -9.00
C SER A 33 -30.72 8.56 -9.41
N GLN A 34 -29.78 8.84 -8.52
CA GLN A 34 -28.40 8.39 -8.65
C GLN A 34 -28.37 6.96 -8.13
N GLN A 35 -28.36 6.04 -9.07
CA GLN A 35 -28.01 4.66 -8.85
C GLN A 35 -26.56 4.65 -8.33
N GLN A 36 -26.45 4.77 -7.01
CA GLN A 36 -25.21 4.62 -6.27
C GLN A 36 -24.63 3.26 -6.71
N PRO A 37 -23.40 3.19 -7.24
CA PRO A 37 -22.79 1.90 -7.54
C PRO A 37 -22.81 1.10 -6.25
N ALA A 38 -23.52 -0.02 -6.26
CA ALA A 38 -23.59 -0.90 -5.11
C ALA A 38 -22.15 -1.21 -4.69
N ALA A 39 -21.80 -0.87 -3.45
CA ALA A 39 -20.53 -1.27 -2.89
C ALA A 39 -20.49 -2.79 -2.95
N VAL A 40 -19.67 -3.33 -3.85
CA VAL A 40 -19.48 -4.77 -4.00
C VAL A 40 -18.87 -5.25 -2.69
N GLN A 41 -19.68 -5.93 -1.88
CA GLN A 41 -19.18 -6.56 -0.67
C GLN A 41 -18.25 -7.70 -1.07
N PRO A 42 -17.07 -7.83 -0.43
CA PRO A 42 -16.16 -8.92 -0.73
C PRO A 42 -16.85 -10.26 -0.44
N THR A 43 -16.65 -11.21 -1.35
CA THR A 43 -17.10 -12.59 -1.21
C THR A 43 -16.41 -13.26 -0.02
N ALA A 44 -16.98 -14.37 0.46
CA ALA A 44 -16.39 -15.15 1.55
C ALA A 44 -14.98 -15.66 1.21
N GLU A 45 -14.73 -15.96 -0.07
CA GLU A 45 -13.45 -16.41 -0.59
C GLU A 45 -12.42 -15.27 -0.57
N GLU A 46 -12.80 -14.07 -1.02
CA GLU A 46 -11.95 -12.87 -0.93
C GLU A 46 -11.62 -12.52 0.53
N MET A 47 -12.60 -12.62 1.44
CA MET A 47 -12.36 -12.40 2.86
C MET A 47 -11.42 -13.47 3.47
N ALA A 48 -11.52 -14.71 3.04
CA ALA A 48 -10.60 -15.77 3.47
C ALA A 48 -9.18 -15.52 2.97
N GLN A 49 -9.03 -15.11 1.71
CA GLN A 49 -7.74 -14.77 1.13
C GLN A 49 -7.12 -13.55 1.83
N MET A 50 -7.91 -12.50 2.09
CA MET A 50 -7.44 -11.32 2.82
C MET A 50 -6.92 -11.69 4.22
N ARG A 51 -7.62 -12.57 4.96
CA ARG A 51 -7.14 -13.05 6.27
C ARG A 51 -5.82 -13.81 6.15
N LYS A 52 -5.67 -14.66 5.11
CA LYS A 52 -4.43 -15.40 4.84
C LYS A 52 -3.27 -14.43 4.52
N ASP A 53 -3.52 -13.42 3.72
CA ASP A 53 -2.52 -12.42 3.33
C ASP A 53 -2.04 -11.61 4.55
N VAL A 54 -2.99 -11.17 5.39
CA VAL A 54 -2.70 -10.49 6.66
C VAL A 54 -1.84 -11.37 7.57
N GLN A 55 -2.21 -12.65 7.74
CA GLN A 55 -1.45 -13.57 8.59
C GLN A 55 -0.04 -13.84 8.04
N THR A 56 0.09 -13.95 6.72
CA THR A 56 1.37 -14.14 6.03
C THR A 56 2.28 -12.94 6.26
N ALA A 57 1.78 -11.73 6.05
CA ALA A 57 2.55 -10.51 6.27
C ALA A 57 2.89 -10.30 7.77
N ALA A 58 1.99 -10.65 8.69
CA ALA A 58 2.20 -10.43 10.13
C ALA A 58 3.27 -11.35 10.72
N SER A 59 3.41 -12.55 10.15
CA SER A 59 4.40 -13.54 10.55
C SER A 59 5.76 -13.37 9.87
N TYR A 60 5.82 -12.66 8.74
CA TYR A 60 7.08 -12.37 8.04
C TYR A 60 8.07 -11.66 8.97
N ARG A 61 9.32 -12.10 8.98
CA ARG A 61 10.38 -11.51 9.81
C ARG A 61 11.20 -10.54 8.98
N LEU A 62 11.18 -9.27 9.36
CA LEU A 62 12.00 -8.26 8.72
C LEU A 62 13.47 -8.50 9.07
N PRO A 63 14.40 -8.40 8.09
CA PRO A 63 15.82 -8.33 8.38
C PRO A 63 16.17 -7.14 9.30
N PRO A 64 17.22 -7.22 10.14
CA PRO A 64 17.60 -6.13 11.07
C PRO A 64 17.92 -4.80 10.38
N ASP A 65 18.47 -4.87 9.17
CA ASP A 65 18.84 -3.74 8.31
C ASP A 65 17.75 -3.41 7.27
N PHE A 66 16.52 -3.91 7.46
CA PHE A 66 15.41 -3.70 6.52
C PHE A 66 15.14 -2.22 6.24
N ILE A 67 14.99 -1.39 7.28
CA ILE A 67 14.60 0.02 7.15
C ILE A 67 15.57 0.81 6.25
N PRO A 68 16.89 0.87 6.54
CA PRO A 68 17.82 1.61 5.68
C PRO A 68 17.91 1.02 4.27
N ARG A 69 17.94 -0.31 4.14
CA ARG A 69 18.01 -0.98 2.83
C ARG A 69 16.79 -0.69 1.96
N MET A 70 15.59 -0.80 2.52
CA MET A 70 14.34 -0.53 1.81
C MET A 70 14.24 0.94 1.41
N THR A 71 14.63 1.85 2.29
CA THR A 71 14.67 3.30 2.01
C THR A 71 15.56 3.58 0.79
N SER A 72 16.80 3.08 0.77
CA SER A 72 17.69 3.24 -0.39
C SER A 72 17.13 2.62 -1.66
N THR A 73 16.45 1.48 -1.55
CA THR A 73 15.79 0.83 -2.69
C THR A 73 14.72 1.73 -3.31
N LEU A 74 13.83 2.29 -2.48
CA LEU A 74 12.77 3.19 -2.95
C LEU A 74 13.34 4.48 -3.57
N GLN A 75 14.41 5.03 -3.00
CA GLN A 75 15.11 6.19 -3.56
C GLN A 75 15.71 5.88 -4.95
N ALA A 76 16.35 4.73 -5.12
CA ALA A 76 16.92 4.30 -6.39
C ALA A 76 15.83 4.07 -7.45
N LEU A 77 14.70 3.47 -7.06
CA LEU A 77 13.54 3.29 -7.94
C LEU A 77 12.90 4.61 -8.35
N ARG A 78 12.80 5.57 -7.42
CA ARG A 78 12.31 6.91 -7.74
C ARG A 78 13.24 7.61 -8.74
N ALA A 79 14.56 7.51 -8.52
CA ALA A 79 15.56 8.12 -9.38
C ALA A 79 15.60 7.53 -10.80
N SER A 80 15.22 6.25 -10.96
CA SER A 80 15.15 5.60 -12.27
C SER A 80 13.90 5.95 -13.08
N GLY A 81 12.92 6.63 -12.47
CA GLY A 81 11.67 7.01 -13.13
C GLY A 81 10.77 5.81 -13.49
N LEU A 82 11.04 4.62 -12.94
CA LEU A 82 10.17 3.46 -13.12
C LEU A 82 8.78 3.80 -12.60
N GLN A 83 7.79 3.70 -13.50
CA GLN A 83 6.40 3.94 -13.13
C GLN A 83 5.77 2.63 -12.62
N PRO A 84 5.06 2.65 -11.49
CA PRO A 84 4.33 1.48 -11.05
C PRO A 84 3.24 1.13 -12.08
N PRO A 85 2.93 -0.17 -12.26
CA PRO A 85 1.77 -0.57 -13.05
C PRO A 85 0.50 0.06 -12.45
N PRO A 86 -0.50 0.43 -13.27
CA PRO A 86 -1.72 1.07 -12.80
C PRO A 86 -2.40 0.19 -11.73
N PRO A 87 -3.03 0.78 -10.70
CA PRO A 87 -3.71 0.00 -9.67
C PRO A 87 -4.70 -0.96 -10.34
N ALA A 88 -4.52 -2.26 -10.07
CA ALA A 88 -5.60 -3.22 -10.25
C ALA A 88 -6.50 -3.10 -9.01
N GLY A 89 -7.69 -3.69 -9.04
CA GLY A 89 -8.55 -3.78 -7.84
C GLY A 89 -7.86 -4.47 -6.66
N HIS A 90 -8.62 -4.93 -5.67
CA HIS A 90 -8.03 -5.68 -4.56
C HIS A 90 -7.26 -6.91 -5.08
N LEU A 91 -5.93 -6.87 -4.97
CA LEU A 91 -5.05 -7.98 -5.29
C LEU A 91 -4.70 -8.73 -4.02
N SER A 92 -4.63 -10.05 -4.11
CA SER A 92 -3.98 -10.84 -3.08
C SER A 92 -2.50 -10.50 -2.99
N LEU A 93 -1.88 -10.88 -1.87
CA LEU A 93 -0.44 -10.70 -1.66
C LEU A 93 0.38 -11.44 -2.73
N ASP A 94 0.01 -12.68 -3.08
CA ASP A 94 0.65 -13.45 -4.14
C ASP A 94 0.49 -12.78 -5.51
N ALA A 95 -0.70 -12.28 -5.85
CA ALA A 95 -0.92 -11.56 -7.10
C ALA A 95 -0.12 -10.25 -7.16
N THR A 96 0.07 -9.59 -6.02
CA THR A 96 0.92 -8.40 -5.91
C THR A 96 2.38 -8.74 -6.16
N ILE A 97 2.87 -9.86 -5.60
CA ILE A 97 4.24 -10.35 -5.83
C ILE A 97 4.48 -10.64 -7.31
N GLU A 98 3.57 -11.39 -7.95
CA GLU A 98 3.68 -11.71 -9.38
C GLU A 98 3.68 -10.46 -10.25
N ARG A 99 2.82 -9.49 -9.93
CA ARG A 99 2.78 -8.22 -10.65
C ARG A 99 4.09 -7.46 -10.53
N ILE A 100 4.67 -7.38 -9.34
CA ILE A 100 5.96 -6.72 -9.11
C ILE A 100 7.08 -7.47 -9.84
N ASN A 101 7.07 -8.80 -9.80
CA ASN A 101 8.02 -9.65 -10.52
C ASN A 101 7.97 -9.43 -12.04
N GLY A 102 6.79 -9.09 -12.58
CA GLY A 102 6.58 -8.79 -14.00
C GLY A 102 6.97 -7.37 -14.45
N VAL A 103 7.42 -6.49 -13.55
CA VAL A 103 7.82 -5.12 -13.93
C VAL A 103 9.18 -5.14 -14.63
N GLN A 104 9.18 -4.82 -15.93
CA GLN A 104 10.41 -4.72 -16.72
C GLN A 104 11.37 -3.69 -16.11
N GLY A 105 12.62 -4.10 -15.93
CA GLY A 105 13.69 -3.26 -15.40
C GLY A 105 13.69 -3.11 -13.87
N LEU A 106 12.75 -3.72 -13.13
CA LEU A 106 12.71 -3.62 -11.67
C LEU A 106 13.72 -4.53 -10.95
N ASP A 107 13.84 -5.77 -11.43
CA ASP A 107 14.66 -6.82 -10.80
C ASP A 107 16.11 -6.41 -10.51
N PRO A 108 16.84 -5.70 -11.41
CA PRO A 108 18.19 -5.24 -11.10
C PRO A 108 18.30 -4.31 -9.88
N PHE A 109 17.30 -3.45 -9.67
CA PHE A 109 17.27 -2.55 -8.50
C PHE A 109 17.02 -3.34 -7.22
N LEU A 110 16.05 -4.26 -7.24
CA LEU A 110 15.77 -5.09 -6.07
C LEU A 110 17.00 -5.92 -5.68
N LYS A 111 17.64 -6.56 -6.67
CA LYS A 111 18.86 -7.36 -6.45
C LYS A 111 20.05 -6.53 -5.99
N ALA A 112 20.24 -5.32 -6.49
CA ALA A 112 21.31 -4.43 -6.04
C ALA A 112 21.21 -4.12 -4.54
N HIS A 113 20.00 -4.17 -3.99
CA HIS A 113 19.75 -4.03 -2.56
C HIS A 113 19.50 -5.38 -1.86
N GLY A 114 19.67 -6.53 -2.51
CA GLY A 114 19.51 -7.84 -1.88
C GLY A 114 18.05 -8.25 -1.61
N PHE A 115 17.09 -7.68 -2.34
CA PHE A 115 15.69 -8.09 -2.30
C PHE A 115 15.33 -8.98 -3.49
N THR A 116 14.46 -9.96 -3.23
CA THR A 116 13.59 -10.53 -4.27
C THR A 116 12.30 -9.71 -4.37
N ALA A 117 11.52 -9.88 -5.45
CA ALA A 117 10.17 -9.28 -5.55
C ALA A 117 9.28 -9.69 -4.37
N ARG A 118 9.38 -10.95 -3.95
CA ARG A 118 8.66 -11.49 -2.79
C ARG A 118 9.06 -10.77 -1.49
N ASP A 119 10.36 -10.63 -1.22
CA ASP A 119 10.85 -9.98 0.00
C ASP A 119 10.53 -8.48 0.00
N PHE A 120 10.57 -7.85 -1.16
CA PHE A 120 10.20 -6.45 -1.31
C PHE A 120 8.73 -6.21 -0.91
N VAL A 121 7.81 -6.98 -1.49
CA VAL A 121 6.37 -6.86 -1.20
C VAL A 121 6.07 -7.27 0.23
N LEU A 122 6.49 -8.46 0.67
CA LEU A 122 6.26 -8.93 2.04
C LEU A 122 6.85 -7.98 3.07
N GLY A 123 8.05 -7.47 2.81
CA GLY A 123 8.73 -6.50 3.66
C GLY A 123 7.93 -5.21 3.83
N LEU A 124 7.48 -4.58 2.73
CA LEU A 124 6.69 -3.35 2.79
C LEU A 124 5.32 -3.58 3.46
N THR A 125 4.62 -4.66 3.14
CA THR A 125 3.32 -4.98 3.76
C THR A 125 3.48 -5.27 5.25
N CYS A 126 4.47 -6.07 5.63
CA CYS A 126 4.78 -6.40 7.02
C CYS A 126 5.17 -5.15 7.82
N PHE A 127 6.05 -4.31 7.27
CA PHE A 127 6.47 -3.05 7.88
C PHE A 127 5.29 -2.11 8.09
N GLY A 128 4.52 -1.82 7.04
CA GLY A 128 3.37 -0.91 7.12
C GLY A 128 2.33 -1.38 8.14
N MET A 129 2.02 -2.68 8.17
CA MET A 129 1.11 -3.26 9.16
C MET A 129 1.66 -3.18 10.59
N THR A 130 2.96 -3.47 10.77
CA THR A 130 3.62 -3.37 12.09
C THR A 130 3.55 -1.93 12.60
N VAL A 131 3.86 -0.95 11.75
CA VAL A 131 3.77 0.49 12.07
C VAL A 131 2.33 0.87 12.42
N ALA A 132 1.35 0.53 11.57
CA ALA A 132 -0.04 0.89 11.76
C ALA A 132 -0.64 0.33 13.07
N LEU A 133 -0.34 -0.92 13.40
CA LEU A 133 -0.85 -1.55 14.62
C LEU A 133 -0.10 -1.08 15.87
N THR A 134 1.22 -0.84 15.79
CA THR A 134 2.00 -0.32 16.92
C THR A 134 1.61 1.11 17.27
N GLN A 135 1.24 1.92 16.28
CA GLN A 135 0.81 3.31 16.47
C GLN A 135 -0.69 3.45 16.80
N ASN A 136 -1.47 2.38 16.67
CA ASN A 136 -2.90 2.37 17.00
C ASN A 136 -3.23 1.25 18.00
N PRO A 137 -3.10 1.52 19.31
CA PRO A 137 -3.38 0.54 20.35
C PRO A 137 -4.81 -0.03 20.32
N GLN A 138 -5.78 0.77 19.85
CA GLN A 138 -7.18 0.32 19.70
C GLN A 138 -7.30 -0.73 18.61
N ALA A 139 -6.66 -0.52 17.46
CA ALA A 139 -6.62 -1.50 16.38
C ALA A 139 -5.91 -2.78 16.81
N GLN A 140 -4.80 -2.68 17.55
CA GLN A 140 -4.07 -3.84 18.06
C GLN A 140 -4.87 -4.67 19.08
N SER A 141 -5.78 -4.04 19.83
CA SER A 141 -6.62 -4.71 20.84
C SER A 141 -7.85 -5.39 20.23
N SER A 142 -8.10 -5.22 18.92
CA SER A 142 -9.22 -5.86 18.23
C SER A 142 -9.05 -7.38 18.21
N PRO A 143 -10.13 -8.18 18.41
CA PRO A 143 -10.08 -9.64 18.28
C PRO A 143 -9.63 -10.14 16.91
N GLN A 144 -9.76 -9.28 15.89
CA GLN A 144 -9.38 -9.59 14.51
C GLN A 144 -7.97 -9.10 14.16
N ALA A 145 -7.27 -8.44 15.08
CA ALA A 145 -5.92 -7.96 14.83
C ALA A 145 -4.95 -9.15 14.74
N PRO A 146 -4.08 -9.19 13.71
CA PRO A 146 -3.06 -10.21 13.65
C PRO A 146 -2.04 -10.00 14.76
N LYS A 147 -1.52 -11.10 15.30
CA LYS A 147 -0.40 -11.05 16.23
C LYS A 147 0.87 -10.63 15.47
N LEU A 148 1.41 -9.46 15.81
CA LEU A 148 2.66 -8.96 15.24
C LEU A 148 3.87 -9.81 15.67
N ASN A 149 4.85 -9.92 14.78
CA ASN A 149 6.15 -10.48 15.12
C ASN A 149 6.91 -9.52 16.06
N PRO A 150 7.33 -9.94 17.28
CA PRO A 150 7.96 -9.06 18.25
C PRO A 150 9.31 -8.50 17.78
N ALA A 151 10.04 -9.21 16.93
CA ALA A 151 11.29 -8.71 16.36
C ALA A 151 11.05 -7.50 15.44
N ASN A 152 9.94 -7.48 14.70
CA ASN A 152 9.59 -6.36 13.84
C ASN A 152 9.12 -5.15 14.66
N VAL A 153 8.36 -5.39 15.74
CA VAL A 153 7.97 -4.32 16.68
C VAL A 153 9.21 -3.69 17.31
N ALA A 154 10.16 -4.50 17.76
CA ALA A 154 11.44 -4.02 18.30
C ALA A 154 12.22 -3.20 17.27
N LEU A 155 12.30 -3.69 16.02
CA LEU A 155 12.96 -2.98 14.92
C LEU A 155 12.33 -1.60 14.68
N VAL A 156 11.00 -1.54 14.54
CA VAL A 156 10.25 -0.29 14.33
C VAL A 156 10.47 0.70 15.49
N ASN A 157 10.41 0.22 16.74
CA ASN A 157 10.60 1.07 17.92
C ASN A 157 12.05 1.54 18.10
N SER A 158 13.03 0.80 17.58
CA SER A 158 14.45 1.14 17.71
C SER A 158 14.92 2.27 16.80
N SER A 159 14.16 2.62 15.75
CA SER A 159 14.55 3.64 14.78
C SER A 159 13.37 4.52 14.34
N PRO A 160 12.88 5.43 15.20
CA PRO A 160 11.75 6.30 14.86
C PRO A 160 12.01 7.18 13.63
N GLU A 161 13.22 7.74 13.51
CA GLU A 161 13.62 8.56 12.36
C GLU A 161 13.67 7.74 11.07
N GLY A 162 14.22 6.52 11.12
CA GLY A 162 14.26 5.61 9.98
C GLY A 162 12.86 5.18 9.54
N VAL A 163 11.96 4.93 10.48
CA VAL A 163 10.54 4.64 10.19
C VAL A 163 9.89 5.82 9.47
N GLN A 164 10.10 7.04 9.94
CA GLN A 164 9.56 8.24 9.28
C GLN A 164 10.11 8.42 7.88
N ALA A 165 11.42 8.25 7.68
CA ALA A 165 12.05 8.35 6.36
C ALA A 165 11.48 7.31 5.38
N LEU A 166 11.37 6.05 5.80
CA LEU A 166 10.79 5.01 4.97
C LEU A 166 9.31 5.27 4.66
N MET A 167 8.53 5.71 5.65
CA MET A 167 7.13 6.08 5.44
C MET A 167 6.99 7.26 4.46
N GLN A 168 7.90 8.24 4.50
CA GLN A 168 7.92 9.31 3.51
C GLN A 168 8.19 8.76 2.11
N GLU A 169 9.20 7.91 1.95
CA GLU A 169 9.51 7.25 0.67
C GLU A 169 8.34 6.43 0.13
N MET A 170 7.60 5.73 0.99
CA MET A 170 6.40 4.98 0.60
C MET A 170 5.24 5.88 0.17
N ASN A 171 5.15 7.11 0.71
CA ASN A 171 4.08 8.06 0.41
C ASN A 171 4.43 9.03 -0.72
N THR A 172 5.69 9.11 -1.14
CA THR A 172 6.06 9.96 -2.27
C THR A 172 5.50 9.39 -3.56
N THR A 173 4.50 10.05 -4.12
CA THR A 173 4.15 9.89 -5.53
C THR A 173 5.26 10.48 -6.39
N PRO A 174 5.68 9.83 -7.49
CA PRO A 174 6.57 10.45 -8.45
C PRO A 174 5.88 11.70 -9.00
N GLN A 175 6.39 12.86 -8.65
CA GLN A 175 5.86 14.12 -9.14
C GLN A 175 6.16 14.20 -10.64
N LYS A 176 5.10 14.33 -11.44
CA LYS A 176 5.18 14.86 -12.80
C LYS A 176 4.46 16.18 -12.83
#